data_AF-A0A3C1UF61-F1
#
_entry.id   AF-A0A3C1UF61-F1
#
_cell.length_a   1.000
_cell.length_b   1.000
_cell.length_c   1.000
_cell.angle_alpha   90.00
_cell.angle_beta   90.00
_cell.angle_gamma   90.00
#
_symmetry.space_group_name_H-M   'P 1'
#
loop_
_entity.id
_entity.type
_entity.pdbx_description
1 polymer ?
#
loop_
_entity_poly.entity_id
_entity_poly.type
_entity_poly.pdbx_seq_one_letter_code
_entity_poly.pdbx_strand_id
1 'polypeptide(L)'
;ADKQRVSDRVDITDINDPVIDEAVGADDAEKLRSDIELIDGVYPEFEEQDYLDALVAPVFFGSALNTFGVKELLDCFIRIAPSPRPVQAVEREVVPTEEKFTGFVFKIHANMDPNHRSCIAFVKVCSGVFHRNQYYHHVRSNKQVRFAAPTAFMAQKKEVIDDVYPGDIVGLPDNGTFKIGDTLTEGELLHFKGLPSFSPEMFKYIENTDPMRTKQLSKGIEQLMDEGVAQLFVNQFNNRKIIGTVGQLQFEVIQYRLLHEYGASCRWEPIHLYKACWIESDDKEALEAFKRRKQQYMALDREGRDVFLADSGYVLDMAQQDFPKLKFHFTSEF
;
A
#
# COMPACT_ATOMS: atom_id res chain seq x y z
N ALA A 1 2.74 32.69 20.61
CA ALA A 1 3.20 33.34 19.37
C ALA A 1 2.35 32.81 18.22
N ASP A 2 1.87 33.71 17.38
CA ASP A 2 0.97 33.41 16.27
C ASP A 2 1.67 32.52 15.22
N LYS A 3 1.39 31.22 15.24
CA LYS A 3 2.05 30.20 14.39
C LYS A 3 1.69 30.31 12.90
N GLN A 4 0.89 31.31 12.53
CA GLN A 4 0.46 31.56 11.16
C GLN A 4 1.21 32.72 10.48
N ARG A 5 2.11 33.42 11.17
CA ARG A 5 2.96 34.42 10.53
C ARG A 5 4.19 33.77 9.92
N VAL A 6 4.30 33.85 8.60
CA VAL A 6 5.56 33.63 7.88
C VAL A 6 6.57 34.62 8.45
N SER A 7 7.68 34.15 9.03
CA SER A 7 8.71 35.06 9.52
C SER A 7 9.38 35.77 8.35
N ASP A 8 9.79 37.02 8.56
CA ASP A 8 10.62 37.74 7.60
C ASP A 8 11.91 36.93 7.36
N ARG A 9 12.21 36.65 6.09
CA ARG A 9 13.37 35.87 5.68
C ARG A 9 14.54 36.81 5.46
N VAL A 10 15.70 36.45 6.00
CA VAL A 10 16.97 37.07 5.64
C VAL A 10 17.68 36.09 4.70
N ASP A 11 17.82 36.48 3.44
CA ASP A 11 18.58 35.71 2.47
C ASP A 11 20.07 36.02 2.67
N ILE A 12 20.81 35.00 3.12
CA ILE A 12 22.26 35.07 3.31
C ILE A 12 22.92 34.40 2.09
N THR A 13 23.83 35.12 1.44
CA THR A 13 24.53 34.63 0.23
C THR A 13 25.99 34.24 0.48
N ASP A 14 26.56 34.69 1.60
CA ASP A 14 27.91 34.34 2.06
C ASP A 14 27.86 33.98 3.55
N ILE A 15 28.43 32.82 3.91
CA ILE A 15 28.49 32.33 5.28
C ILE A 15 29.42 33.17 6.18
N ASN A 16 30.24 34.02 5.58
CA ASN A 16 31.12 34.95 6.28
C ASN A 16 30.49 36.34 6.47
N ASP A 17 29.23 36.53 6.09
CA ASP A 17 28.53 37.79 6.29
C ASP A 17 28.38 38.10 7.79
N PRO A 18 28.84 39.28 8.28
CA PRO A 18 28.71 39.68 9.69
C PRO A 18 27.28 39.67 10.22
N VAL A 19 26.27 39.76 9.33
CA VAL A 19 24.85 39.67 9.72
C VAL A 19 24.53 38.36 10.44
N ILE A 20 25.28 37.29 10.17
CA ILE A 20 25.10 35.99 10.83
C ILE A 20 25.57 36.08 12.29
N ASP A 21 26.76 36.62 12.52
CA ASP A 21 27.32 36.80 13.87
C ASP A 21 26.40 37.69 14.73
N GLU A 22 25.81 38.73 14.13
CA GLU A 22 24.84 39.59 14.79
C GLU A 22 23.52 38.87 15.12
N ALA A 23 23.06 37.97 14.25
CA ALA A 23 21.77 37.30 14.38
C ALA A 23 21.79 36.10 15.34
N VAL A 24 22.84 35.27 15.31
CA VAL A 24 22.93 34.03 16.11
C VAL A 24 24.01 34.05 17.19
N GLY A 25 24.91 35.04 17.17
CA GLY A 25 26.05 35.12 18.08
C GLY A 25 27.30 34.45 17.52
N ALA A 26 28.47 34.90 18.00
CA ALA A 26 29.77 34.49 17.47
C ALA A 26 30.03 32.97 17.56
N ASP A 27 29.72 32.35 18.71
CA ASP A 27 29.98 30.92 18.94
C ASP A 27 29.17 30.02 17.98
N ASP A 28 27.87 30.32 17.80
CA ASP A 28 27.00 29.56 16.89
C ASP A 28 27.34 29.83 15.41
N ALA A 29 27.75 31.05 15.07
CA ALA A 29 28.21 31.40 13.73
C ALA A 29 29.52 30.69 13.36
N GLU A 30 30.50 30.63 14.27
CA GLU A 30 31.76 29.89 14.08
C GLU A 30 31.50 28.38 13.92
N LYS A 31 30.60 27.83 14.75
CA LYS A 31 30.18 26.44 14.63
C LYS A 31 29.52 26.16 13.27
N LEU A 32 28.61 27.01 12.82
CA LEU A 32 27.94 26.86 11.53
C LEU A 32 28.95 26.85 10.36
N ARG A 33 29.93 27.76 10.38
CA ARG A 33 31.01 27.80 9.37
C ARG A 33 31.84 26.51 9.38
N SER A 34 32.21 26.04 10.56
CA SER A 34 32.98 24.80 10.73
C SER A 34 32.21 23.56 10.26
N ASP A 35 30.91 23.48 10.59
CA ASP A 35 30.04 22.37 10.18
C ASP A 35 29.86 22.35 8.65
N ILE A 36 29.72 23.51 8.00
CA ILE A 36 29.63 23.61 6.54
C ILE A 36 30.95 23.20 5.86
N GLU A 37 32.09 23.68 6.36
CA GLU A 37 33.41 23.28 5.83
C GLU A 37 33.62 21.76 5.90
N LEU A 38 33.16 21.13 7.00
CA LEU A 38 33.20 19.68 7.14
C LEU A 38 32.27 18.99 6.13
N ILE A 39 31.05 19.51 5.94
CA ILE A 39 30.08 18.94 4.99
C ILE A 39 30.65 19.00 3.57
N ASP A 40 31.17 20.15 3.14
CA ASP A 40 31.75 20.36 1.82
C ASP A 40 33.00 19.49 1.59
N GLY A 41 33.74 19.17 2.65
CA GLY A 41 34.92 18.30 2.58
C GLY A 41 34.62 16.80 2.59
N VAL A 42 33.47 16.38 3.12
CA VAL A 42 33.13 14.96 3.35
C VAL A 42 32.11 14.43 2.34
N TYR A 43 31.10 15.23 2.00
CA TYR A 43 29.99 14.79 1.16
C TYR A 43 30.15 15.30 -0.27
N PRO A 44 29.79 14.50 -1.29
CA PRO A 44 29.74 14.96 -2.66
C PRO A 44 28.60 15.98 -2.85
N GLU A 45 28.68 16.76 -3.93
CA GLU A 45 27.56 17.59 -4.37
C GLU A 45 26.33 16.72 -4.67
N PHE A 46 25.15 17.33 -4.51
CA PHE A 46 23.89 16.64 -4.78
C PHE A 46 23.67 16.48 -6.29
N GLU A 47 23.56 15.23 -6.74
CA GLU A 47 23.20 14.88 -8.11
C GLU A 47 21.75 14.37 -8.17
N GLU A 48 20.93 14.99 -9.03
CA GLU A 48 19.51 14.65 -9.15
C GLU A 48 19.31 13.21 -9.68
N GLN A 49 20.19 12.75 -10.57
CA GLN A 49 20.11 11.40 -11.12
C GLN A 49 20.31 10.33 -10.02
N ASP A 50 21.27 10.53 -9.12
CA ASP A 50 21.50 9.63 -7.99
C ASP A 50 20.29 9.57 -7.05
N TYR A 51 19.56 10.67 -6.89
CA TYR A 51 18.28 10.69 -6.17
C TYR A 51 17.19 9.89 -6.89
N LEU A 52 17.05 10.06 -8.21
CA LEU A 52 16.06 9.35 -9.02
C LEU A 52 16.32 7.83 -9.08
N ASP A 53 17.59 7.44 -8.95
CA ASP A 53 18.08 6.05 -8.85
C ASP A 53 18.08 5.52 -7.40
N ALA A 54 17.58 6.32 -6.44
CA ALA A 54 17.47 6.00 -5.02
C ALA A 54 18.81 5.64 -4.33
N LEU A 55 19.92 6.22 -4.81
CA LEU A 55 21.26 6.08 -4.21
C LEU A 55 21.50 7.09 -3.09
N VAL A 56 20.87 8.26 -3.18
CA VAL A 56 20.96 9.34 -2.20
C VAL A 56 19.59 9.89 -1.82
N ALA A 57 19.52 10.57 -0.68
CA ALA A 57 18.33 11.30 -0.24
C ALA A 57 18.74 12.70 0.24
N PRO A 58 18.13 13.78 -0.29
CA PRO A 58 18.42 15.13 0.18
C PRO A 58 17.91 15.31 1.61
N VAL A 59 18.74 15.89 2.47
CA VAL A 59 18.45 16.09 3.89
C VAL A 59 18.10 17.54 4.16
N PHE A 60 17.00 17.75 4.89
CA PHE A 60 16.52 19.07 5.29
C PHE A 60 16.43 19.14 6.81
N PHE A 61 16.81 20.28 7.38
CA PHE A 61 16.68 20.57 8.81
C PHE A 61 15.57 21.60 9.01
N GLY A 62 14.71 21.36 10.00
CA GLY A 62 13.56 22.23 10.23
C GLY A 62 12.72 21.83 11.43
N SER A 63 11.65 22.59 11.67
CA SER A 63 10.63 22.27 12.66
C SER A 63 9.25 22.44 12.03
N ALA A 64 8.60 21.30 11.72
CA ALA A 64 7.24 21.29 11.17
C ALA A 64 6.23 21.98 12.11
N LEU A 65 6.40 21.85 13.43
CA LEU A 65 5.54 22.49 14.43
C LEU A 65 5.61 24.02 14.39
N ASN A 66 6.74 24.55 13.94
CA ASN A 66 7.02 25.98 13.82
C ASN A 66 7.02 26.45 12.36
N THR A 67 6.65 25.58 11.41
CA THR A 67 6.65 25.88 9.96
C THR A 67 8.01 26.38 9.46
N PHE A 68 9.11 25.90 10.05
CA PHE A 68 10.48 26.30 9.69
C PHE A 68 11.16 25.19 8.87
N GLY A 69 11.77 25.54 7.73
CA GLY A 69 12.41 24.58 6.80
C GLY A 69 11.44 23.83 5.86
N VAL A 70 10.12 24.01 6.05
CA VAL A 70 9.09 23.31 5.25
C VAL A 70 9.03 23.85 3.82
N LYS A 71 9.24 25.15 3.65
CA LYS A 71 9.22 25.78 2.33
C LYS A 71 10.39 25.28 1.47
N GLU A 72 11.59 25.26 2.03
CA GLU A 72 12.81 24.79 1.35
C GLU A 72 12.67 23.33 0.92
N LEU A 73 12.09 22.50 1.79
CA LEU A 73 11.73 21.11 1.47
C LEU A 73 10.76 21.03 0.29
N LEU A 74 9.66 21.80 0.32
CA LEU A 74 8.64 21.78 -0.74
C LEU A 74 9.16 22.34 -2.06
N ASP A 75 9.91 23.44 -2.03
CA ASP A 75 10.54 24.04 -3.21
C ASP A 75 11.49 23.05 -3.87
N CYS A 76 12.31 22.34 -3.08
CA CYS A 76 13.18 21.31 -3.62
C CYS A 76 12.39 20.11 -4.15
N PHE A 77 11.36 19.64 -3.41
CA PHE A 77 10.50 18.55 -3.83
C PHE A 77 9.86 18.81 -5.20
N ILE A 78 9.32 20.02 -5.42
CA ILE A 78 8.73 20.39 -6.73
C ILE A 78 9.77 20.33 -7.85
N ARG A 79 11.02 20.65 -7.55
CA ARG A 79 12.11 20.68 -8.54
C ARG A 79 12.61 19.30 -8.92
N ILE A 80 12.82 18.41 -7.95
CA ILE A 80 13.55 17.14 -8.15
C ILE A 80 12.64 15.91 -8.18
N ALA A 81 11.41 16.00 -7.64
CA ALA A 81 10.54 14.83 -7.57
C ALA A 81 10.13 14.38 -8.98
N PRO A 82 10.10 13.07 -9.26
CA PRO A 82 9.74 12.59 -10.57
C PRO A 82 8.29 12.92 -10.91
N SER A 83 8.08 13.36 -12.14
CA SER A 83 6.76 13.36 -12.78
C SER A 83 6.23 11.92 -12.93
N PRO A 84 4.94 11.72 -13.29
CA PRO A 84 4.39 10.40 -13.56
C PRO A 84 5.34 9.59 -14.46
N ARG A 85 5.73 8.39 -14.01
CA ARG A 85 6.68 7.51 -14.70
C ARG A 85 5.95 6.38 -15.43
N PRO A 86 6.56 5.80 -16.47
CA PRO A 86 6.06 4.58 -17.10
C PRO A 86 5.78 3.47 -16.08
N VAL A 87 4.74 2.69 -16.36
CA VAL A 87 4.33 1.57 -15.49
C VAL A 87 4.34 0.29 -16.31
N GLN A 88 5.04 -0.72 -15.80
CA GLN A 88 5.09 -2.04 -16.42
C GLN A 88 3.79 -2.80 -16.18
N ALA A 89 3.06 -3.10 -17.24
CA ALA A 89 1.98 -4.09 -17.25
C ALA A 89 2.52 -5.48 -17.64
N VAL A 90 1.68 -6.50 -17.57
CA VAL A 90 2.06 -7.88 -17.97
C VAL A 90 2.41 -7.91 -19.46
N GLU A 91 1.67 -7.20 -20.30
CA GLU A 91 1.81 -7.22 -21.74
C GLU A 91 2.91 -6.28 -22.25
N ARG A 92 3.01 -5.07 -21.70
CA ARG A 92 3.92 -4.01 -22.15
C ARG A 92 4.13 -2.93 -21.09
N GLU A 93 5.10 -2.06 -21.35
CA GLU A 93 5.22 -0.80 -20.62
C GLU A 93 4.15 0.19 -21.11
N VAL A 94 3.54 0.92 -20.17
CA VAL A 94 2.56 1.98 -20.42
C VAL A 94 3.19 3.32 -20.08
N VAL A 95 3.22 4.24 -21.03
CA VAL A 95 3.82 5.56 -20.88
C VAL A 95 2.74 6.59 -20.52
N PRO A 96 2.97 7.49 -19.57
CA PRO A 96 1.94 8.45 -19.13
C PRO A 96 1.44 9.40 -20.20
N THR A 97 2.24 9.65 -21.24
CA THR A 97 1.88 10.52 -22.36
C THR A 97 1.00 9.83 -23.41
N GLU A 98 0.65 8.55 -23.25
CA GLU A 98 -0.31 7.90 -24.15
C GLU A 98 -1.69 8.57 -24.06
N GLU A 99 -2.39 8.68 -25.18
CA GLU A 99 -3.69 9.38 -25.26
C GLU A 99 -4.81 8.62 -24.53
N LYS A 100 -4.76 7.29 -24.59
CA LYS A 100 -5.83 6.43 -24.07
C LYS A 100 -5.72 6.25 -22.57
N PHE A 101 -6.86 6.33 -21.89
CA PHE A 101 -6.92 6.10 -20.46
C PHE A 101 -6.52 4.67 -20.10
N THR A 102 -5.60 4.57 -19.14
CA THR A 102 -5.35 3.35 -18.38
C THR A 102 -5.18 3.68 -16.91
N GLY A 103 -5.61 2.79 -16.04
CA GLY A 103 -5.38 2.91 -14.61
C GLY A 103 -5.67 1.62 -13.87
N PHE A 104 -5.17 1.51 -12.64
CA PHE A 104 -5.39 0.33 -11.80
C PHE A 104 -5.86 0.70 -10.40
N VAL A 105 -6.68 -0.17 -9.83
CA VAL A 105 -7.15 -0.08 -8.45
C VAL A 105 -6.02 -0.48 -7.52
N PHE A 106 -5.47 0.45 -6.74
CA PHE A 106 -4.39 0.12 -5.79
C PHE A 106 -4.87 0.05 -4.34
N LYS A 107 -6.04 0.61 -4.05
CA LYS A 107 -6.63 0.61 -2.71
C LYS A 107 -8.14 0.57 -2.82
N ILE A 108 -8.78 -0.17 -1.93
CA ILE A 108 -10.23 -0.17 -1.76
C ILE A 108 -10.50 0.21 -0.30
N HIS A 109 -11.49 1.06 -0.08
CA HIS A 109 -11.92 1.42 1.25
C HIS A 109 -13.44 1.40 1.33
N ALA A 110 -13.97 0.60 2.24
CA ALA A 110 -15.40 0.52 2.44
C ALA A 110 -15.86 1.30 3.68
N ASN A 111 -17.15 1.65 3.69
CA ASN A 111 -17.83 2.26 4.82
C ASN A 111 -17.17 3.57 5.30
N MET A 112 -16.63 4.39 4.39
CA MET A 112 -16.15 5.74 4.74
C MET A 112 -17.25 6.62 5.34
N ASP A 113 -18.51 6.38 4.99
CA ASP A 113 -19.68 7.04 5.56
C ASP A 113 -20.50 6.03 6.38
N PRO A 114 -20.67 6.23 7.69
CA PRO A 114 -21.50 5.36 8.52
C PRO A 114 -22.95 5.23 8.03
N ASN A 115 -23.47 6.25 7.36
CA ASN A 115 -24.86 6.28 6.88
C ASN A 115 -25.03 5.59 5.54
N HIS A 116 -23.96 5.50 4.74
CA HIS A 116 -23.99 4.95 3.39
C HIS A 116 -22.84 3.95 3.29
N ARG A 117 -23.17 2.65 3.24
CA ARG A 117 -22.25 1.53 3.00
C ARG A 117 -21.66 1.56 1.59
N SER A 118 -21.03 2.67 1.26
CA SER A 118 -20.38 2.97 0.00
C SER A 118 -18.95 2.47 0.09
N CYS A 119 -18.56 1.69 -0.91
CA CYS A 119 -17.18 1.32 -1.14
C CYS A 119 -16.59 2.29 -2.15
N ILE A 120 -15.32 2.67 -1.98
CA ILE A 120 -14.59 3.47 -2.94
C ILE A 120 -13.34 2.70 -3.35
N ALA A 121 -13.20 2.47 -4.65
CA ALA A 121 -11.98 1.97 -5.27
C ALA A 121 -11.11 3.16 -5.69
N PHE A 122 -9.90 3.24 -5.15
CA PHE A 122 -8.91 4.25 -5.52
C PHE A 122 -8.12 3.74 -6.71
N VAL A 123 -8.26 4.45 -7.83
CA VAL A 123 -7.59 4.16 -9.09
C VAL A 123 -6.46 5.16 -9.27
N LYS A 124 -5.26 4.66 -9.52
CA LYS A 124 -4.13 5.46 -10.00
C LYS A 124 -4.24 5.55 -11.52
N VAL A 125 -4.24 6.75 -12.07
CA VAL A 125 -4.21 6.96 -13.52
C VAL A 125 -2.77 6.79 -14.01
N CYS A 126 -2.60 5.92 -15.01
CA CYS A 126 -1.30 5.56 -15.58
C CYS A 126 -1.03 6.26 -16.90
N SER A 127 -2.05 6.45 -17.74
CA SER A 127 -1.97 7.18 -19.01
C SER A 127 -3.34 7.75 -19.38
N GLY A 128 -3.36 8.64 -20.38
CA GLY A 128 -4.56 9.28 -20.89
C GLY A 128 -5.31 10.10 -19.86
N VAL A 129 -6.56 10.44 -20.17
CA VAL A 129 -7.41 11.24 -19.28
C VAL A 129 -8.65 10.44 -18.93
N PHE A 130 -8.92 10.30 -17.63
CA PHE A 130 -10.19 9.77 -17.17
C PHE A 130 -11.23 10.88 -17.25
N HIS A 131 -12.27 10.67 -18.05
CA HIS A 131 -13.48 11.47 -18.10
C HIS A 131 -14.64 10.84 -17.32
N ARG A 132 -15.38 11.66 -16.60
CA ARG A 132 -16.63 11.31 -15.95
C ARG A 132 -17.70 10.92 -16.98
N ASN A 133 -18.59 9.99 -16.60
CA ASN A 133 -19.68 9.49 -17.42
C ASN A 133 -19.26 8.81 -18.74
N GLN A 134 -17.97 8.53 -18.94
CA GLN A 134 -17.47 7.71 -20.03
C GLN A 134 -17.48 6.22 -19.67
N TYR A 135 -17.59 5.36 -20.68
CA TYR A 135 -17.47 3.92 -20.52
C TYR A 135 -16.00 3.49 -20.55
N TYR A 136 -15.61 2.70 -19.56
CA TYR A 136 -14.31 2.06 -19.47
C TYR A 136 -14.46 0.55 -19.43
N HIS A 137 -13.47 -0.13 -19.96
CA HIS A 137 -13.37 -1.57 -19.92
C HIS A 137 -12.73 -2.02 -18.61
N HIS A 138 -13.47 -2.78 -17.79
CA HIS A 138 -12.93 -3.50 -16.65
C HIS A 138 -12.41 -4.85 -17.09
N VAL A 139 -11.09 -4.95 -17.21
CA VAL A 139 -10.40 -6.06 -17.88
C VAL A 139 -10.72 -7.41 -17.23
N ARG A 140 -10.59 -7.53 -15.90
CA ARG A 140 -10.83 -8.79 -15.18
C ARG A 140 -12.26 -9.32 -15.34
N SER A 141 -13.27 -8.44 -15.30
CA SER A 141 -14.67 -8.87 -15.41
C SER A 141 -15.16 -8.94 -16.86
N ASN A 142 -14.37 -8.44 -17.80
CA ASN A 142 -14.73 -8.28 -19.21
C ASN A 142 -16.05 -7.50 -19.40
N LYS A 143 -16.24 -6.43 -18.62
CA LYS A 143 -17.46 -5.59 -18.65
C LYS A 143 -17.13 -4.12 -18.89
N GLN A 144 -18.11 -3.41 -19.46
CA GLN A 144 -18.07 -1.95 -19.55
C GLN A 144 -18.65 -1.35 -18.27
N VAL A 145 -17.94 -0.38 -17.68
CA VAL A 145 -18.31 0.34 -16.46
C VAL A 145 -18.36 1.84 -16.73
N ARG A 146 -19.22 2.56 -16.03
CA ARG A 146 -19.39 4.01 -16.18
C ARG A 146 -19.58 4.66 -14.82
N PHE A 147 -18.88 5.77 -14.58
CA PHE A 147 -18.86 6.41 -13.27
C PHE A 147 -19.49 7.81 -13.34
N ALA A 148 -20.57 8.01 -12.59
CA ALA A 148 -21.29 9.28 -12.54
C ALA A 148 -20.82 10.22 -11.41
N ALA A 149 -20.07 9.71 -10.43
CA ALA A 149 -19.55 10.48 -9.31
C ALA A 149 -18.10 10.07 -8.94
N PRO A 150 -17.15 10.14 -9.89
CA PRO A 150 -15.74 10.01 -9.56
C PRO A 150 -15.32 11.15 -8.62
N THR A 151 -14.49 10.84 -7.63
CA THR A 151 -14.19 11.74 -6.51
C THR A 151 -12.69 11.98 -6.39
N ALA A 152 -12.27 13.25 -6.35
CA ALA A 152 -10.94 13.62 -5.88
C ALA A 152 -10.96 13.76 -4.36
N PHE A 153 -9.86 13.39 -3.73
CA PHE A 153 -9.64 13.60 -2.29
C PHE A 153 -8.64 14.73 -2.10
N MET A 154 -9.16 15.94 -1.86
CA MET A 154 -8.35 17.08 -1.45
C MET A 154 -8.54 17.32 0.05
N ALA A 155 -7.51 16.97 0.83
CA ALA A 155 -7.51 17.05 2.28
C ALA A 155 -8.72 16.30 2.91
N GLN A 156 -9.64 17.02 3.56
CA GLN A 156 -10.84 16.46 4.20
C GLN A 156 -12.09 16.50 3.30
N LYS A 157 -12.00 17.09 2.10
CA LYS A 157 -13.14 17.28 1.20
C LYS A 157 -13.14 16.24 0.08
N LYS A 158 -14.34 15.74 -0.21
CA LYS A 158 -14.65 14.91 -1.38
C LYS A 158 -15.28 15.82 -2.41
N GLU A 159 -14.66 15.95 -3.57
CA GLU A 159 -15.19 16.74 -4.67
C GLU A 159 -15.36 15.85 -5.90
N VAL A 160 -16.52 15.97 -6.56
CA VAL A 160 -16.76 15.28 -7.82
C VAL A 160 -15.99 16.02 -8.91
N ILE A 161 -15.18 15.27 -9.64
CA ILE A 161 -14.30 15.81 -10.69
C ILE A 161 -14.73 15.28 -12.05
N ASP A 162 -14.50 16.06 -13.11
CA ASP A 162 -14.85 15.65 -14.47
C ASP A 162 -13.69 14.97 -15.17
N ASP A 163 -12.46 15.50 -15.02
CA ASP A 163 -11.24 15.02 -15.68
C ASP A 163 -10.13 14.69 -14.68
N VAL A 164 -9.37 13.63 -14.94
CA VAL A 164 -8.25 13.17 -14.09
C VAL A 164 -7.07 12.73 -14.94
N TYR A 165 -5.85 13.15 -14.58
CA TYR A 165 -4.66 13.00 -15.40
C TYR A 165 -3.68 11.95 -14.83
N PRO A 166 -2.69 11.48 -15.61
CA PRO A 166 -1.71 10.52 -15.14
C PRO A 166 -0.98 11.03 -13.89
N GLY A 167 -0.81 10.15 -12.90
CA GLY A 167 -0.26 10.50 -11.58
C GLY A 167 -1.31 10.85 -10.53
N ASP A 168 -2.49 11.29 -10.94
CA ASP A 168 -3.59 11.55 -10.02
C ASP A 168 -4.22 10.25 -9.51
N ILE A 169 -4.95 10.38 -8.40
CA ILE A 169 -5.74 9.31 -7.79
C ILE A 169 -7.21 9.70 -7.82
N VAL A 170 -8.03 8.85 -8.43
CA VAL A 170 -9.49 9.02 -8.46
C VAL A 170 -10.18 7.95 -7.61
N GLY A 171 -11.12 8.39 -6.78
CA GLY A 171 -12.05 7.52 -6.07
C GLY A 171 -13.25 7.19 -6.93
N LEU A 172 -13.45 5.92 -7.24
CA LEU A 172 -14.59 5.42 -7.98
C LEU A 172 -15.57 4.73 -7.03
N PRO A 173 -16.88 5.06 -7.08
CA PRO A 173 -17.88 4.32 -6.34
C PRO A 173 -17.87 2.85 -6.74
N ASP A 174 -17.75 1.98 -5.75
CA ASP A 174 -17.71 0.54 -5.91
C ASP A 174 -18.86 -0.13 -5.15
N ASN A 175 -19.44 -1.15 -5.77
CA ASN A 175 -20.50 -1.97 -5.20
C ASN A 175 -19.98 -3.40 -4.90
N GLY A 176 -18.67 -3.54 -4.63
CA GLY A 176 -18.00 -4.83 -4.46
C GLY A 176 -17.62 -5.51 -5.78
N THR A 177 -17.48 -4.74 -6.85
CA THR A 177 -17.08 -5.26 -8.17
C THR A 177 -15.58 -5.26 -8.34
N PHE A 178 -14.90 -4.24 -7.79
CA PHE A 178 -13.46 -4.08 -7.90
C PHE A 178 -12.69 -4.94 -6.89
N LYS A 179 -11.49 -5.34 -7.30
CA LYS A 179 -10.43 -5.89 -6.45
C LYS A 179 -9.18 -5.03 -6.60
N ILE A 180 -8.31 -5.05 -5.58
CA ILE A 180 -6.96 -4.47 -5.70
C ILE A 180 -6.23 -5.17 -6.85
N GLY A 181 -5.57 -4.40 -7.72
CA GLY A 181 -4.94 -4.83 -8.96
C GLY A 181 -5.85 -4.79 -10.20
N ASP A 182 -7.15 -4.55 -10.05
CA ASP A 182 -8.04 -4.47 -11.20
C ASP A 182 -7.65 -3.32 -12.13
N THR A 183 -7.59 -3.61 -13.42
CA THR A 183 -7.24 -2.64 -14.46
C THR A 183 -8.49 -2.12 -15.17
N LEU A 184 -8.50 -0.81 -15.43
CA LEU A 184 -9.47 -0.10 -16.25
C LEU A 184 -8.76 0.50 -17.47
N THR A 185 -9.34 0.32 -18.65
CA THR A 185 -8.80 0.86 -19.91
C THR A 185 -9.90 1.40 -20.81
N GLU A 186 -9.55 2.03 -21.93
CA GLU A 186 -10.49 2.33 -23.03
C GLU A 186 -10.66 1.18 -24.03
N GLY A 187 -10.47 -0.07 -23.59
CA GLY A 187 -10.73 -1.28 -24.38
C GLY A 187 -9.51 -2.13 -24.70
N GLU A 188 -8.30 -1.64 -24.44
CA GLU A 188 -7.10 -2.47 -24.50
C GLU A 188 -7.14 -3.53 -23.38
N LEU A 189 -6.81 -4.78 -23.72
CA LEU A 189 -6.65 -5.84 -22.74
C LEU A 189 -5.24 -5.74 -22.15
N LEU A 190 -5.14 -5.05 -21.01
CA LEU A 190 -3.89 -4.78 -20.33
C LEU A 190 -4.06 -5.10 -18.84
N HIS A 191 -3.10 -5.80 -18.27
CA HIS A 191 -3.10 -6.18 -16.86
C HIS A 191 -1.94 -5.51 -16.16
N PHE A 192 -2.22 -4.46 -15.38
CA PHE A 192 -1.24 -4.00 -14.42
C PHE A 192 -1.04 -5.05 -13.35
N LYS A 193 0.21 -5.22 -12.91
CA LYS A 193 0.49 -6.01 -11.71
C LYS A 193 -0.17 -5.33 -10.52
N GLY A 194 -0.79 -6.13 -9.66
CA GLY A 194 -1.41 -5.61 -8.45
C GLY A 194 -0.35 -5.17 -7.46
N LEU A 195 -0.80 -4.83 -6.26
CA LEU A 195 0.10 -4.81 -5.12
C LEU A 195 0.26 -6.27 -4.66
N PRO A 196 1.48 -6.85 -4.71
CA PRO A 196 1.66 -8.22 -4.25
C PRO A 196 1.26 -8.31 -2.78
N SER A 197 0.49 -9.35 -2.44
CA SER A 197 0.26 -9.67 -1.03
C SER A 197 1.49 -10.41 -0.53
N PHE A 198 2.18 -9.83 0.45
CA PHE A 198 3.35 -10.43 1.07
C PHE A 198 2.94 -11.40 2.18
N SER A 199 3.70 -12.47 2.37
CA SER A 199 3.51 -13.37 3.52
C SER A 199 3.48 -12.55 4.82
N PRO A 200 2.39 -12.63 5.61
CA PRO A 200 2.27 -11.84 6.82
C PRO A 200 3.35 -12.14 7.86
N GLU A 201 3.56 -11.21 8.80
CA GLU A 201 4.54 -11.33 9.88
C GLU A 201 3.90 -11.77 11.20
N MET A 202 2.60 -11.52 11.38
CA MET A 202 1.87 -11.87 12.59
C MET A 202 0.59 -12.62 12.25
N PHE A 203 0.26 -13.64 13.03
CA PHE A 203 -0.89 -14.49 12.80
C PHE A 203 -1.70 -14.65 14.09
N LYS A 204 -3.04 -14.60 13.97
CA LYS A 204 -3.96 -14.93 15.06
C LYS A 204 -5.19 -15.65 14.52
N TYR A 205 -5.75 -16.55 15.31
CA TYR A 205 -7.11 -17.02 15.07
C TYR A 205 -8.09 -15.91 15.40
N ILE A 206 -9.13 -15.79 14.57
CA ILE A 206 -10.29 -14.94 14.86
C ILE A 206 -11.44 -15.80 15.36
N GLU A 207 -11.87 -15.52 16.59
CA GLU A 207 -12.97 -16.23 17.24
C GLU A 207 -14.19 -15.31 17.35
N ASN A 208 -15.36 -15.86 17.04
CA ASN A 208 -16.61 -15.15 17.21
C ASN A 208 -16.99 -15.12 18.69
N THR A 209 -17.19 -13.93 19.26
CA THR A 209 -17.65 -13.78 20.65
C THR A 209 -19.17 -13.77 20.78
N ASP A 210 -19.91 -13.61 19.68
CA ASP A 210 -21.37 -13.64 19.65
C ASP A 210 -21.88 -14.61 18.56
N PRO A 211 -22.29 -15.84 18.94
CA PRO A 211 -22.82 -16.83 18.01
C PRO A 211 -23.97 -16.32 17.14
N MET A 212 -24.79 -15.38 17.62
CA MET A 212 -25.93 -14.82 16.88
C MET A 212 -25.49 -13.88 15.74
N ARG A 213 -24.23 -13.41 15.76
CA ARG A 213 -23.66 -12.46 14.78
C ARG A 213 -22.70 -13.12 13.78
N THR A 214 -22.70 -14.45 13.67
CA THR A 214 -21.79 -15.20 12.79
C THR A 214 -21.82 -14.76 11.32
N LYS A 215 -23.01 -14.43 10.79
CA LYS A 215 -23.15 -13.95 9.41
C LYS A 215 -22.54 -12.57 9.21
N GLN A 216 -22.74 -11.67 10.18
CA GLN A 216 -22.19 -10.32 10.18
C GLN A 216 -20.67 -10.36 10.30
N LEU A 217 -20.14 -11.20 11.20
CA LEU A 217 -18.70 -11.41 11.34
C LEU A 217 -18.08 -11.92 10.05
N SER A 218 -18.66 -12.96 9.44
CA SER A 218 -18.13 -13.53 8.20
C SER A 218 -18.11 -12.51 7.06
N LYS A 219 -19.21 -11.77 6.88
CA LYS A 219 -19.29 -10.70 5.88
C LYS A 219 -18.26 -9.58 6.15
N GLY A 220 -18.11 -9.17 7.41
CA GLY A 220 -17.16 -8.13 7.78
C GLY A 220 -15.71 -8.55 7.56
N ILE A 221 -15.36 -9.79 7.91
CA ILE A 221 -14.04 -10.35 7.62
C ILE A 221 -13.79 -10.32 6.11
N GLU A 222 -14.68 -10.91 5.32
CA GLU A 222 -14.55 -10.96 3.85
C GLU A 222 -14.29 -9.58 3.26
N GLN A 223 -15.12 -8.59 3.63
CA GLN A 223 -14.99 -7.23 3.13
C GLN A 223 -13.70 -6.54 3.59
N LEU A 224 -13.28 -6.71 4.83
CA LEU A 224 -12.00 -6.16 5.32
C LEU A 224 -10.79 -6.80 4.63
N MET A 225 -10.88 -8.07 4.23
CA MET A 225 -9.84 -8.72 3.43
C MET A 225 -9.88 -8.25 1.97
N ASP A 226 -11.06 -7.93 1.41
CA ASP A 226 -11.20 -7.32 0.08
C ASP A 226 -10.54 -5.94 0.01
N GLU A 227 -10.57 -5.18 1.11
CA GLU A 227 -9.87 -3.91 1.26
C GLU A 227 -8.34 -4.05 1.41
N GLY A 228 -7.82 -5.28 1.55
CA GLY A 228 -6.38 -5.53 1.74
C GLY A 228 -5.87 -5.16 3.14
N VAL A 229 -6.74 -5.03 4.14
CA VAL A 229 -6.33 -4.69 5.53
C VAL A 229 -5.45 -5.79 6.12
N ALA A 230 -5.73 -7.05 5.77
CA ALA A 230 -5.01 -8.23 6.21
C ALA A 230 -5.26 -9.39 5.24
N GLN A 231 -4.65 -10.54 5.51
CA GLN A 231 -4.91 -11.78 4.77
C GLN A 231 -5.69 -12.77 5.62
N LEU A 232 -6.62 -13.48 4.97
CA LEU A 232 -7.39 -14.56 5.58
C LEU A 232 -6.90 -15.90 5.05
N PHE A 233 -6.63 -16.80 5.99
CA PHE A 233 -6.37 -18.19 5.74
C PHE A 233 -7.38 -19.05 6.50
N VAL A 234 -7.79 -20.16 5.91
CA VAL A 234 -8.66 -21.16 6.56
C VAL A 234 -7.85 -22.43 6.73
N ASN A 235 -7.54 -22.79 7.98
CA ASN A 235 -6.77 -24.00 8.28
C ASN A 235 -7.59 -25.25 7.89
N GLN A 236 -7.03 -26.12 7.06
CA GLN A 236 -7.72 -27.30 6.52
C GLN A 236 -7.95 -28.40 7.59
N PHE A 237 -7.16 -28.42 8.66
CA PHE A 237 -7.25 -29.43 9.72
C PHE A 237 -8.39 -29.17 10.71
N ASN A 238 -8.61 -27.92 11.10
CA ASN A 238 -9.61 -27.55 12.11
C ASN A 238 -10.68 -26.56 11.60
N ASN A 239 -10.60 -26.14 10.33
CA ASN A 239 -11.51 -25.18 9.69
C ASN A 239 -11.60 -23.81 10.38
N ARG A 240 -10.62 -23.46 11.22
CA ARG A 240 -10.55 -22.16 11.90
C ARG A 240 -9.96 -21.11 10.96
N LYS A 241 -10.46 -19.88 11.11
CA LYS A 241 -10.00 -18.71 10.35
C LYS A 241 -8.77 -18.09 11.03
N ILE A 242 -7.71 -17.92 10.27
CA ILE A 242 -6.46 -17.27 10.68
C ILE A 242 -6.36 -15.95 9.93
N ILE A 243 -6.11 -14.87 10.65
CA ILE A 243 -5.83 -13.57 10.08
C ILE A 243 -4.33 -13.31 10.20
N GLY A 244 -3.71 -13.03 9.06
CA GLY A 244 -2.30 -12.64 8.96
C GLY A 244 -2.17 -11.14 8.69
N THR A 245 -1.35 -10.45 9.48
CA THR A 245 -1.08 -9.02 9.36
C THR A 245 0.43 -8.74 9.29
N VAL A 246 0.80 -7.56 8.78
CA VAL A 246 2.19 -7.07 8.80
C VAL A 246 2.52 -6.46 10.16
N GLY A 247 1.53 -5.89 10.86
CA GLY A 247 1.72 -5.29 12.17
C GLY A 247 0.54 -5.50 13.11
N GLN A 248 0.79 -5.28 14.41
CA GLN A 248 -0.20 -5.51 15.47
C GLN A 248 -1.43 -4.59 15.36
N LEU A 249 -1.23 -3.32 14.98
CA LEU A 249 -2.30 -2.32 14.88
C LEU A 249 -3.42 -2.77 13.93
N GLN A 250 -3.12 -3.57 12.90
CA GLN A 250 -4.12 -4.07 11.95
C GLN A 250 -5.15 -4.98 12.65
N PHE A 251 -4.76 -5.77 13.66
CA PHE A 251 -5.72 -6.56 14.44
C PHE A 251 -6.69 -5.68 15.23
N GLU A 252 -6.20 -4.58 15.79
CA GLU A 252 -7.00 -3.61 16.55
C GLU A 252 -7.98 -2.88 15.62
N VAL A 253 -7.50 -2.46 14.44
CA VAL A 253 -8.34 -1.85 13.41
C VAL A 253 -9.43 -2.83 12.94
N ILE A 254 -9.09 -4.09 12.67
CA ILE A 254 -10.08 -5.10 12.25
C ILE A 254 -11.13 -5.29 13.35
N GLN A 255 -10.71 -5.46 14.60
CA GLN A 255 -11.65 -5.65 15.72
C GLN A 255 -12.57 -4.43 15.90
N TYR A 256 -12.02 -3.21 15.81
CA TYR A 256 -12.79 -1.97 15.86
C TYR A 256 -13.81 -1.90 14.72
N ARG A 257 -13.38 -2.12 13.48
CA ARG A 257 -14.25 -2.03 12.31
C ARG A 257 -15.34 -3.10 12.30
N LEU A 258 -15.02 -4.35 12.69
CA LEU A 258 -16.02 -5.41 12.85
C LEU A 258 -17.12 -5.01 13.85
N LEU A 259 -16.74 -4.41 14.97
CA LEU A 259 -17.70 -3.97 15.98
C LEU A 259 -18.54 -2.79 15.48
N HIS A 260 -17.91 -1.75 14.94
CA HIS A 260 -18.59 -0.48 14.63
C HIS A 260 -19.32 -0.48 13.29
N GLU A 261 -18.83 -1.20 12.27
CA GLU A 261 -19.44 -1.22 10.93
C GLU A 261 -20.39 -2.41 10.73
N TYR A 262 -20.10 -3.54 11.39
CA TYR A 262 -20.84 -4.79 11.20
C TYR A 262 -21.60 -5.24 12.45
N GLY A 263 -21.40 -4.59 13.61
CA GLY A 263 -22.02 -4.98 14.87
C GLY A 263 -21.57 -6.38 15.33
N ALA A 264 -20.38 -6.82 14.93
CA ALA A 264 -19.83 -8.13 15.22
C ALA A 264 -18.61 -7.99 16.13
N SER A 265 -18.65 -8.64 17.29
CA SER A 265 -17.51 -8.71 18.20
C SER A 265 -16.67 -9.95 17.89
N CYS A 266 -15.36 -9.82 18.00
CA CYS A 266 -14.43 -10.93 17.88
C CYS A 266 -13.37 -10.90 18.98
N ARG A 267 -12.76 -12.05 19.23
CA ARG A 267 -11.59 -12.21 20.09
C ARG A 267 -10.46 -12.81 19.28
N TRP A 268 -9.25 -12.34 19.55
CA TRP A 268 -8.04 -12.89 18.97
C TRP A 268 -7.49 -14.00 19.86
N GLU A 269 -7.16 -15.14 19.26
CA GLU A 269 -6.39 -16.21 19.91
C GLU A 269 -5.01 -16.29 19.25
N PRO A 270 -3.91 -16.18 20.01
CA PRO A 270 -2.56 -16.25 19.46
C PRO A 270 -2.29 -17.59 18.78
N ILE A 271 -1.56 -17.54 17.66
CA ILE A 271 -0.96 -18.72 17.03
C ILE A 271 0.50 -18.40 16.72
N HIS A 272 1.38 -19.37 16.95
CA HIS A 272 2.80 -19.23 16.63
C HIS A 272 3.03 -19.77 15.22
N LEU A 273 3.17 -18.86 14.27
CA LEU A 273 3.56 -19.14 12.90
C LEU A 273 4.75 -18.27 12.54
N TYR A 274 5.66 -18.81 11.75
CA TYR A 274 6.80 -18.10 11.19
C TYR A 274 6.44 -17.46 9.86
N LYS A 275 5.91 -18.24 8.91
CA LYS A 275 5.54 -17.77 7.58
C LYS A 275 4.35 -18.53 7.01
N ALA A 276 3.57 -17.84 6.17
CA ALA A 276 2.59 -18.45 5.28
C ALA A 276 3.15 -18.45 3.84
N CYS A 277 3.31 -19.62 3.24
CA CYS A 277 3.89 -19.75 1.90
C CYS A 277 2.84 -20.34 0.97
N TRP A 278 2.58 -19.69 -0.16
CA TRP A 278 1.81 -20.35 -1.22
C TRP A 278 2.67 -21.44 -1.86
N ILE A 279 2.05 -22.58 -2.14
CA ILE A 279 2.76 -23.72 -2.71
C ILE A 279 2.21 -24.09 -4.08
N GLU A 280 3.11 -24.41 -5.00
CA GLU A 280 2.76 -24.94 -6.32
C GLU A 280 3.72 -26.07 -6.72
N SER A 281 3.29 -26.91 -7.64
CA SER A 281 4.09 -27.99 -8.23
C SER A 281 3.44 -28.45 -9.53
N ASP A 282 4.26 -28.66 -10.56
CA ASP A 282 3.82 -29.31 -11.80
C ASP A 282 3.53 -30.82 -11.58
N ASP A 283 4.10 -31.40 -10.52
CA ASP A 283 3.85 -32.78 -10.08
C ASP A 283 2.74 -32.82 -9.02
N LYS A 284 1.55 -33.26 -9.46
CA LYS A 284 0.35 -33.38 -8.61
C LYS A 284 0.51 -34.42 -7.50
N GLU A 285 1.23 -35.51 -7.75
CA GLU A 285 1.42 -36.55 -6.74
C GLU A 285 2.34 -36.04 -5.62
N ALA A 286 3.40 -35.30 -5.98
CA ALA A 286 4.28 -34.66 -5.01
C ALA A 286 3.52 -33.64 -4.14
N LEU A 287 2.65 -32.83 -4.75
CA LEU A 287 1.83 -31.85 -4.03
C LEU A 287 0.86 -32.52 -3.04
N GLU A 288 0.15 -33.55 -3.48
CA GLU A 288 -0.78 -34.28 -2.62
C GLU A 288 -0.05 -35.06 -1.51
N ALA A 289 1.13 -35.61 -1.78
CA ALA A 289 1.98 -36.22 -0.77
C ALA A 289 2.42 -35.19 0.30
N PHE A 290 2.80 -33.98 -0.13
CA PHE A 290 3.13 -32.88 0.78
C PHE A 290 1.94 -32.50 1.66
N LYS A 291 0.77 -32.27 1.05
CA LYS A 291 -0.47 -31.91 1.77
C LYS A 291 -0.86 -32.96 2.79
N ARG A 292 -0.72 -34.24 2.47
CA ARG A 292 -0.96 -35.34 3.42
C ARG A 292 0.05 -35.34 4.57
N ARG A 293 1.34 -35.16 4.29
CA ARG A 293 2.40 -35.17 5.32
C ARG A 293 2.35 -33.95 6.22
N LYS A 294 1.92 -32.80 5.69
CA LYS A 294 1.84 -31.50 6.39
C LYS A 294 0.41 -31.06 6.69
N GLN A 295 -0.56 -31.98 6.73
CA GLN A 295 -1.99 -31.68 6.81
C GLN A 295 -2.38 -30.67 7.90
N GLN A 296 -1.75 -30.74 9.08
CA GLN A 296 -2.02 -29.83 10.21
C GLN A 296 -1.64 -28.37 9.94
N TYR A 297 -0.71 -28.16 9.02
CA TYR A 297 -0.14 -26.87 8.64
C TYR A 297 -0.62 -26.40 7.26
N MET A 298 -1.59 -27.10 6.66
CA MET A 298 -2.19 -26.67 5.41
C MET A 298 -3.36 -25.73 5.66
N ALA A 299 -3.43 -24.67 4.86
CA ALA A 299 -4.53 -23.74 4.83
C ALA A 299 -4.91 -23.42 3.38
N LEU A 300 -6.09 -22.84 3.23
CA LEU A 300 -6.53 -22.20 1.99
C LEU A 300 -6.52 -20.69 2.18
N ASP A 301 -6.03 -19.96 1.19
CA ASP A 301 -6.32 -18.53 1.12
C ASP A 301 -7.76 -18.27 0.64
N ARG A 302 -8.12 -17.00 0.52
CA ARG A 302 -9.46 -16.59 0.04
C ARG A 302 -9.78 -17.07 -1.37
N GLU A 303 -8.77 -17.30 -2.22
CA GLU A 303 -8.95 -17.76 -3.60
C GLU A 303 -8.90 -19.29 -3.72
N GLY A 304 -8.79 -19.99 -2.59
CA GLY A 304 -8.73 -21.45 -2.55
C GLY A 304 -7.37 -22.01 -2.94
N ARG A 305 -6.31 -21.19 -2.93
CA ARG A 305 -4.94 -21.64 -3.18
C ARG A 305 -4.38 -22.31 -1.93
N ASP A 306 -3.59 -23.36 -2.13
CA ASP A 306 -2.92 -24.09 -1.06
C ASP A 306 -1.81 -23.22 -0.43
N VAL A 307 -1.88 -23.07 0.89
CA VAL A 307 -0.92 -22.31 1.70
C VAL A 307 -0.35 -23.21 2.79
N PHE A 308 0.99 -23.28 2.85
CA PHE A 308 1.71 -23.92 3.92
C PHE A 308 2.01 -22.91 5.04
N LEU A 309 1.53 -23.20 6.25
CA LEU A 309 1.74 -22.41 7.46
C LEU A 309 2.94 -22.97 8.23
N ALA A 310 4.15 -22.47 7.93
CA ALA A 310 5.36 -22.87 8.64
C ALA A 310 5.37 -22.28 10.05
N ASP A 311 5.64 -23.10 11.06
CA ASP A 311 5.75 -22.69 12.46
C ASP A 311 7.15 -22.17 12.83
N SER A 312 8.17 -22.51 12.04
CA SER A 312 9.56 -22.07 12.21
C SER A 312 10.31 -22.05 10.88
N GLY A 313 11.42 -21.29 10.82
CA GLY A 313 12.31 -21.27 9.65
C GLY A 313 12.88 -22.65 9.34
N TYR A 314 13.31 -23.39 10.37
CA TYR A 314 13.83 -24.75 10.21
C TYR A 314 12.81 -25.71 9.55
N VAL A 315 11.53 -25.64 9.95
CA VAL A 315 10.49 -26.48 9.35
C VAL A 315 10.22 -26.12 7.89
N LEU A 316 10.34 -24.84 7.54
CA LEU A 316 10.26 -24.37 6.16
C LEU A 316 11.44 -24.88 5.32
N ASP A 317 12.66 -24.74 5.81
CA ASP A 317 13.87 -25.19 5.12
C ASP A 317 13.83 -26.71 4.88
N MET A 318 13.46 -27.47 5.91
CA MET A 318 13.31 -28.93 5.80
C MET A 318 12.19 -29.31 4.81
N ALA A 319 11.09 -28.56 4.78
CA ALA A 319 10.01 -28.80 3.81
C ALA A 319 10.49 -28.57 2.36
N GLN A 320 11.27 -27.53 2.12
CA GLN A 320 11.86 -27.25 0.80
C GLN A 320 12.86 -28.34 0.38
N GLN A 321 13.67 -28.85 1.31
CA GLN A 321 14.63 -29.93 1.05
C GLN A 321 13.97 -31.28 0.79
N ASP A 322 12.96 -31.65 1.60
CA ASP A 322 12.24 -32.92 1.48
C ASP A 322 11.36 -32.98 0.23
N PHE A 323 10.92 -31.82 -0.28
CA PHE A 323 10.00 -31.70 -1.41
C PHE A 323 10.55 -30.75 -2.47
N PRO A 324 11.67 -31.08 -3.14
CA PRO A 324 12.35 -30.20 -4.09
C PRO A 324 11.55 -29.93 -5.38
N LYS A 325 10.47 -30.69 -5.61
CA LYS A 325 9.54 -30.48 -6.73
C LYS A 325 8.50 -29.39 -6.47
N LEU A 326 8.35 -28.95 -5.21
CA LEU A 326 7.44 -27.88 -4.84
C LEU A 326 8.18 -26.55 -4.85
N LYS A 327 7.49 -25.52 -5.33
CA LYS A 327 7.92 -24.12 -5.20
C LYS A 327 7.14 -23.48 -4.06
N PHE A 328 7.84 -22.67 -3.27
CA PHE A 328 7.30 -21.97 -2.12
C PHE A 328 7.39 -20.47 -2.37
N HIS A 329 6.25 -19.80 -2.42
CA HIS A 329 6.12 -18.39 -2.76
C HIS A 329 5.77 -17.56 -1.53
N PHE A 330 6.48 -16.45 -1.36
CA PHE A 330 6.25 -15.49 -0.26
C PHE A 330 5.43 -14.28 -0.68
N THR A 331 5.15 -14.16 -1.96
CA THR A 331 4.25 -13.18 -2.55
C THR A 331 3.10 -13.91 -3.21
N SER A 332 1.91 -13.31 -3.25
CA SER A 332 0.75 -13.89 -3.91
C SER A 332 0.78 -13.78 -5.45
N GLU A 333 1.72 -13.00 -5.98
CA GLU A 333 2.02 -12.90 -7.40
C GLU A 333 3.16 -13.87 -7.71
N PHE A 334 2.81 -15.04 -8.24
CA PHE A 334 3.74 -16.07 -8.72
C PHE A 334 3.19 -16.78 -9.95
#